data_AF-A0A7Y5G6S3-F1
#
_entry.id   AF-A0A7Y5G6S3-F1
#
_cell.length_a   1.000
_cell.length_b   1.000
_cell.length_c   1.000
_cell.angle_alpha   90.00
_cell.angle_beta   90.00
_cell.angle_gamma   90.00
#
_symmetry.space_group_name_H-M   'P 1'
#
loop_
_entity.id
_entity.type
_entity.pdbx_description
1 polymer ?
#
loop_
_entity_poly.entity_id
_entity_poly.type
_entity_poly.pdbx_seq_one_letter_code
_entity_poly.pdbx_strand_id
1 'polypeptide(L)'
;MSVVFDGQQKSQQKTYGIKVYYSDRPNNADDYIKRLVDTLKHRNMVTVVSSDNEIMWYAKNSGCTVVSVENFQLRLEHVKNHSADEVEIGGKSDPNLSAKEIDEWMKLFNQKP
;
A
#
# COMPACT_ATOMS: atom_id res chain seq x y z
N MET A 1 -4.37 -7.80 -0.41
CA MET A 1 -5.26 -6.64 -0.45
C MET A 1 -6.55 -7.04 -1.16
N SER A 2 -7.69 -6.52 -0.72
CA SER A 2 -9.00 -6.83 -1.30
C SER A 2 -9.76 -5.54 -1.62
N VAL A 3 -10.47 -5.53 -2.74
CA VAL A 3 -11.35 -4.43 -3.18
C VAL A 3 -12.73 -4.99 -3.44
N VAL A 4 -13.77 -4.31 -2.97
CA VAL A 4 -15.18 -4.72 -3.14
C VAL A 4 -15.88 -3.66 -3.98
N PHE A 5 -16.54 -4.08 -5.06
CA PHE A 5 -17.34 -3.20 -5.93
C PHE A 5 -18.83 -3.54 -5.82
N ASP A 6 -19.67 -2.53 -6.00
CA ASP A 6 -21.11 -2.73 -6.09
C ASP A 6 -21.54 -3.15 -7.50
N GLY A 7 -22.40 -4.17 -7.57
CA GLY A 7 -22.96 -4.73 -8.79
C GLY A 7 -22.12 -5.81 -9.46
N GLN A 8 -22.69 -6.42 -10.50
CA GLN A 8 -22.13 -7.60 -11.16
C GLN A 8 -20.83 -7.31 -11.91
N GLN A 9 -19.96 -8.31 -11.95
CA GLN A 9 -18.70 -8.27 -12.68
C GLN A 9 -18.94 -7.98 -14.17
N LYS A 10 -18.55 -6.77 -14.62
CA LYS A 10 -18.72 -6.36 -16.03
C LYS A 10 -17.60 -6.87 -16.94
N SER A 11 -16.43 -7.25 -16.40
CA SER A 11 -15.31 -7.82 -17.15
C SER A 11 -14.27 -8.48 -16.23
N GLN A 12 -13.41 -9.34 -16.80
CA GLN A 12 -12.22 -9.82 -16.09
C GLN A 12 -11.19 -8.69 -16.01
N GLN A 13 -10.95 -8.16 -14.81
CA GLN A 13 -9.89 -7.17 -14.58
C GLN A 13 -8.57 -7.89 -14.30
N LYS A 14 -7.48 -7.42 -14.94
CA LYS A 14 -6.12 -7.85 -14.60
C LYS A 14 -5.81 -7.37 -13.18
N THR A 15 -5.73 -8.33 -12.27
CA THR A 15 -5.55 -8.09 -10.85
C THR A 15 -4.17 -8.60 -10.43
N TYR A 16 -3.17 -7.73 -10.50
CA TYR A 16 -1.81 -8.08 -10.06
C TYR A 16 -1.76 -8.04 -8.52
N GLY A 17 -2.04 -9.18 -7.88
CA GLY A 17 -1.92 -9.33 -6.41
C GLY A 17 -3.07 -8.75 -5.58
N ILE A 18 -4.14 -8.28 -6.21
CA ILE A 18 -5.33 -7.72 -5.54
C ILE A 18 -6.52 -8.66 -5.76
N LYS A 19 -7.23 -9.03 -4.68
CA LYS A 19 -8.48 -9.78 -4.82
C LYS A 19 -9.63 -8.81 -5.04
N VAL A 20 -10.36 -8.96 -6.13
CA VAL A 20 -11.53 -8.13 -6.42
C VAL A 20 -12.79 -8.95 -6.18
N TYR A 21 -13.70 -8.39 -5.41
CA TYR A 21 -15.02 -8.95 -5.12
C TYR A 21 -16.09 -8.01 -5.68
N TYR A 22 -17.19 -8.60 -6.13
CA TYR A 22 -18.36 -7.90 -6.61
C TYR A 22 -19.55 -8.30 -5.72
N SER A 23 -20.40 -7.34 -5.35
CA SER A 23 -21.67 -7.67 -4.71
C SER A 23 -22.66 -8.24 -5.75
N ASP A 24 -23.52 -9.15 -5.29
CA ASP A 24 -24.62 -9.70 -6.09
C ASP A 24 -25.94 -9.36 -5.41
N ARG A 25 -26.94 -8.99 -6.21
CA ARG A 25 -28.29 -8.71 -5.71
C ARG A 25 -28.84 -9.92 -4.94
N PRO A 26 -29.53 -9.70 -3.81
CA PRO A 26 -30.00 -8.41 -3.27
C PRO A 26 -28.96 -7.66 -2.42
N ASN A 27 -27.78 -8.22 -2.17
CA ASN A 27 -26.79 -7.63 -1.26
C ASN A 27 -25.97 -6.56 -2.00
N ASN A 28 -25.58 -5.52 -1.27
CA ASN A 28 -24.68 -4.48 -1.79
C ASN A 28 -23.24 -4.72 -1.29
N ALA A 29 -22.32 -3.82 -1.67
CA ALA A 29 -20.94 -3.89 -1.21
C ALA A 29 -20.81 -3.76 0.31
N ASP A 30 -21.68 -2.95 0.94
CA ASP A 30 -21.67 -2.70 2.38
C ASP A 30 -21.95 -3.98 3.17
N ASP A 31 -22.97 -4.73 2.77
CA ASP A 31 -23.33 -6.03 3.37
C ASP A 31 -22.16 -7.01 3.26
N TYR A 32 -21.48 -7.02 2.11
CA TYR A 32 -20.33 -7.88 1.88
C TYR A 32 -19.17 -7.50 2.81
N ILE A 33 -18.86 -6.21 2.93
CA ILE A 33 -17.77 -5.72 3.77
C ILE A 33 -18.06 -6.01 5.24
N LYS A 34 -19.29 -5.76 5.72
CA LYS A 34 -19.71 -6.05 7.10
C LYS A 34 -19.54 -7.54 7.41
N ARG A 35 -20.04 -8.42 6.54
CA ARG A 35 -19.86 -9.88 6.68
C ARG A 35 -18.38 -10.28 6.66
N LEU A 36 -17.58 -9.69 5.78
CA LEU A 36 -16.15 -9.97 5.74
C LEU A 36 -15.50 -9.60 7.08
N VAL A 37 -15.77 -8.40 7.59
CA VAL A 37 -15.29 -7.93 8.90
C VAL A 37 -15.69 -8.88 10.03
N ASP A 38 -16.95 -9.36 10.03
CA ASP A 38 -17.43 -10.31 11.03
C ASP A 38 -16.65 -11.62 11.04
N THR A 39 -16.26 -12.11 9.86
CA THR A 39 -15.53 -13.38 9.71
C THR A 39 -14.03 -13.31 10.03
N LEU A 40 -13.48 -12.11 10.24
CA LEU A 40 -12.04 -11.94 10.52
C LEU A 40 -11.68 -12.43 11.92
N LYS A 41 -10.66 -13.29 12.00
CA LYS A 41 -10.08 -13.75 13.29
C LYS A 41 -9.21 -12.70 13.98
N HIS A 42 -8.42 -11.95 13.21
CA HIS A 42 -7.48 -10.95 13.73
C HIS A 42 -7.82 -9.55 13.20
N ARG A 43 -8.95 -9.01 13.66
CA ARG A 43 -9.54 -7.74 13.17
C ARG A 43 -8.59 -6.56 13.32
N ASN A 44 -7.81 -6.52 14.41
CA ASN A 44 -6.80 -5.50 14.68
C ASN A 44 -5.67 -5.43 13.64
N MET A 45 -5.43 -6.50 12.89
CA MET A 45 -4.44 -6.53 11.80
C MET A 45 -5.02 -6.13 10.44
N VAL A 46 -6.32 -5.82 10.39
CA VAL A 46 -7.01 -5.45 9.16
C VAL A 46 -7.28 -3.95 9.16
N THR A 47 -6.94 -3.32 8.04
CA THR A 47 -7.28 -1.93 7.74
C THR A 47 -8.40 -1.88 6.72
N VAL A 48 -9.50 -1.24 7.07
CA VAL A 48 -10.61 -0.95 6.15
C VAL A 48 -10.44 0.46 5.62
N VAL A 49 -10.49 0.59 4.29
CA VAL A 49 -10.47 1.88 3.59
C VAL A 49 -11.83 2.11 2.97
N SER A 50 -12.52 3.20 3.33
CA SER A 50 -13.81 3.57 2.76
C SER A 50 -14.03 5.07 2.83
N SER A 51 -14.82 5.62 1.90
CA SER A 51 -15.37 6.97 1.98
C SER A 51 -16.70 7.00 2.76
N ASP A 52 -17.31 5.83 2.97
CA ASP A 52 -18.58 5.70 3.68
C ASP A 52 -18.34 5.65 5.20
N ASN A 53 -18.97 6.59 5.91
CA ASN A 53 -18.90 6.67 7.36
C ASN A 53 -19.53 5.44 8.02
N GLU A 54 -20.66 4.93 7.57
CA GLU A 54 -21.29 3.77 8.19
C GLU A 54 -20.34 2.56 8.21
N ILE A 55 -19.65 2.30 7.09
CA ILE A 55 -18.66 1.22 6.99
C ILE A 55 -17.45 1.48 7.88
N MET A 56 -16.92 2.70 7.88
CA MET A 56 -15.79 3.05 8.74
C MET A 56 -16.15 2.87 10.22
N TRP A 57 -17.33 3.31 10.65
CA TRP A 57 -17.76 3.19 12.04
C TRP A 57 -18.00 1.73 12.43
N TYR A 58 -18.66 0.96 11.56
CA TYR A 58 -18.86 -0.46 11.78
C TYR A 58 -17.54 -1.23 11.92
N ALA A 59 -16.59 -0.99 11.00
CA ALA A 59 -15.28 -1.63 11.04
C ALA A 59 -14.48 -1.23 12.29
N LYS A 60 -14.50 0.06 12.65
CA LYS A 60 -13.83 0.57 13.85
C LYS A 60 -14.42 -0.05 15.12
N ASN A 61 -15.74 -0.08 15.25
CA ASN A 61 -16.41 -0.71 16.39
C ASN A 61 -16.17 -2.22 16.46
N SER A 62 -15.90 -2.85 15.32
CA SER A 62 -15.55 -4.27 15.24
C SER A 62 -14.09 -4.56 15.60
N GLY A 63 -13.25 -3.53 15.80
CA GLY A 63 -11.84 -3.67 16.18
C GLY A 63 -10.86 -3.61 15.02
N CYS A 64 -11.29 -3.19 13.82
CA CYS A 64 -10.41 -2.95 12.70
C CYS A 64 -9.75 -1.56 12.77
N THR A 65 -8.59 -1.43 12.14
CA THR A 65 -8.06 -0.10 11.81
C THR A 65 -8.88 0.47 10.65
N VAL A 66 -9.14 1.77 10.65
CA VAL A 66 -9.90 2.43 9.58
C VAL A 66 -9.15 3.62 9.03
N VAL A 67 -9.23 3.83 7.72
CA VAL A 67 -8.60 4.93 7.01
C VAL A 67 -9.61 5.48 5.99
N SER A 68 -9.80 6.80 5.95
CA SER A 68 -10.66 7.39 4.93
C SER A 68 -10.00 7.33 3.55
N VAL A 69 -10.80 7.35 2.48
CA VAL A 69 -10.26 7.32 1.10
C VAL A 69 -9.33 8.50 0.83
N GLU A 70 -9.62 9.68 1.37
CA GLU A 70 -8.80 10.89 1.19
C GLU A 70 -7.42 10.71 1.84
N ASN A 71 -7.38 10.18 3.07
CA ASN A 71 -6.13 9.89 3.75
C ASN A 71 -5.35 8.76 3.07
N PHE A 72 -6.04 7.76 2.55
CA PHE A 72 -5.42 6.69 1.78
C PHE A 72 -4.82 7.23 0.47
N GLN A 73 -5.52 8.12 -0.22
CA GLN A 73 -5.03 8.78 -1.44
C GLN A 73 -3.76 9.59 -1.15
N LEU A 74 -3.75 10.41 -0.10
CA LEU A 74 -2.55 11.16 0.31
C LEU A 74 -1.36 10.22 0.56
N ARG A 75 -1.56 9.10 1.27
CA ARG A 75 -0.50 8.10 1.49
C ARG A 75 0.00 7.50 0.17
N LEU A 76 -0.92 7.22 -0.76
CA LEU A 76 -0.57 6.67 -2.07
C LEU A 76 0.24 7.66 -2.91
N GLU A 77 -0.10 8.95 -2.87
CA GLU A 77 0.65 10.01 -3.55
C GLU A 77 2.07 10.16 -2.99
N HIS A 78 2.22 10.14 -1.66
CA HIS A 78 3.54 10.13 -1.04
C HIS A 78 4.36 8.92 -1.47
N VAL A 79 3.77 7.71 -1.49
CA VAL A 79 4.46 6.50 -1.95
C VAL A 79 4.86 6.63 -3.41
N LYS A 80 3.99 7.11 -4.31
CA LYS A 80 4.31 7.30 -5.73
C LYS A 80 5.46 8.29 -5.94
N ASN A 81 5.46 9.38 -5.19
CA ASN A 81 6.51 10.40 -5.29
C ASN A 81 7.85 9.89 -4.75
N HIS A 82 7.84 9.13 -3.64
CA HIS A 82 9.06 8.53 -3.09
C HIS A 82 9.54 7.29 -3.85
N SER A 83 8.67 6.52 -4.51
CA SER A 83 9.08 5.40 -5.35
C SER A 83 9.59 5.82 -6.73
N ALA A 84 9.39 7.07 -7.14
CA ALA A 84 10.13 7.69 -8.25
C ALA A 84 11.57 8.07 -7.85
N ASP A 85 11.80 8.41 -6.57
CA ASP A 85 13.10 8.78 -6.04
C ASP A 85 13.91 7.57 -5.50
N GLU A 86 13.30 6.40 -5.30
CA GLU A 86 13.96 5.18 -4.80
C GLU A 86 14.45 4.22 -5.90
N VAL A 87 14.87 4.76 -7.05
CA VAL A 87 15.91 4.14 -7.89
C VAL A 87 17.24 4.86 -7.65
N GLU A 88 17.70 4.91 -6.41
CA GLU A 88 19.11 5.14 -6.08
C GLU A 88 19.52 4.31 -4.84
N ILE A 89 19.44 2.98 -4.95
CA ILE A 89 20.38 2.14 -4.19
C ILE A 89 21.65 2.03 -5.05
N GLY A 90 22.50 3.06 -4.93
CA GLY A 90 23.84 3.11 -5.52
C GLY A 90 24.11 4.38 -6.34
N GLY A 91 24.24 5.54 -5.70
CA GLY A 91 24.49 6.75 -6.47
C GLY A 91 24.68 8.09 -5.78
N LYS A 92 25.04 8.18 -4.49
CA LYS A 92 25.64 9.45 -4.00
C LYS A 92 27.10 9.52 -4.45
N SER A 93 27.33 9.65 -5.75
CA SER A 93 28.59 10.20 -6.24
C SER A 93 28.43 11.71 -6.29
N ASP A 94 28.99 12.39 -5.28
CA ASP A 94 29.37 13.79 -5.42
C ASP A 94 30.09 13.94 -6.77
N PRO A 95 29.66 14.83 -7.68
CA PRO A 95 30.22 14.92 -9.03
C PRO A 95 31.65 15.49 -9.08
N ASN A 96 32.35 15.60 -7.94
CA ASN A 96 33.67 16.21 -7.89
C ASN A 96 34.57 15.68 -6.76
N LEU A 97 34.81 14.36 -6.73
CA LEU A 97 35.89 13.79 -5.91
C LEU A 97 37.24 14.24 -6.47
N SER A 98 38.08 14.84 -5.64
CA SER A 98 39.42 15.26 -6.02
C SER A 98 40.33 14.04 -6.23
N ALA A 99 41.36 14.18 -7.09
CA ALA A 99 42.32 13.11 -7.36
C ALA A 99 43.02 12.57 -6.10
N LYS A 100 43.10 13.36 -5.03
CA LYS A 100 43.66 12.94 -3.74
C LYS A 100 42.74 12.00 -2.99
N GLU A 101 41.45 12.28 -2.96
CA GLU A 101 40.46 11.43 -2.28
C GLU A 101 40.42 10.05 -2.95
N ILE A 102 40.46 10.01 -4.28
CA ILE A 102 40.51 8.73 -5.04
C ILE A 102 41.74 7.90 -4.67
N ASP A 103 42.91 8.53 -4.51
CA ASP A 103 44.15 7.84 -4.16
C ASP A 103 44.15 7.31 -2.72
N GLU A 104 43.50 8.03 -1.79
CA GLU A 104 43.29 7.57 -0.42
C GLU A 104 42.32 6.38 -0.36
N TRP A 105 41.22 6.44 -1.11
CA TRP A 105 40.26 5.34 -1.24
C TRP A 105 40.92 4.08 -1.84
N MET A 106 41.74 4.24 -2.88
CA MET A 106 42.46 3.11 -3.50
C MET A 106 43.40 2.42 -2.51
N LYS A 107 44.07 3.16 -1.62
CA LYS A 107 44.94 2.58 -0.59
C LYS A 107 44.16 1.82 0.49
N LEU A 108 42.96 2.29 0.83
CA LEU A 108 42.11 1.66 1.85
C LEU A 108 41.56 0.31 1.36
N PHE A 109 41.15 0.23 0.09
CA PHE A 109 40.52 -0.97 -0.48
C PHE A 109 41.49 -2.00 -1.08
N ASN A 110 42.74 -1.62 -1.38
CA ASN A 110 43.77 -2.57 -1.83
C ASN A 110 44.47 -3.32 -0.68
N GLN A 111 44.07 -3.11 0.57
CA GLN A 111 44.49 -3.97 1.66
C GLN A 111 43.64 -5.25 1.64
N LYS A 112 44.08 -6.24 0.83
CA LYS A 112 43.65 -7.62 1.00
C LYS A 112 44.17 -8.14 2.35
N PRO A 113 43.41 -8.99 3.07
CA PRO A 113 43.98 -9.82 4.13
C PRO A 113 45.03 -10.78 3.58
#